data_AF-A0A3Q3KUA0-F1
#
_entry.id   AF-A0A3Q3KUA0-F1
#
_cell.length_a   1.000
_cell.length_b   1.000
_cell.length_c   1.000
_cell.angle_alpha   90.00
_cell.angle_beta   90.00
_cell.angle_gamma   90.00
#
_symmetry.space_group_name_H-M   'P 1'
#
loop_
_entity.id
_entity.type
_entity.pdbx_description
1 polymer ?
#
loop_
_entity_poly.entity_id
_entity_poly.type
_entity_poly.pdbx_seq_one_letter_code
_entity_poly.pdbx_strand_id
1 'polypeptide(L)'
;MVFNNQSNKGRMTSLSAKDKDTVKAFWAKVSGKEGEIGADALARMLVVYPQTKTYFSHWKDLSPGSAPVKKHGKTVVTGVTEAVGKIDDLTAGLLNLSELHAFTLKVDPANFKIFAHNVIVALAINFPADFTPEVHVALDKFLSAVARGLSERYR
;
A
#
# COMPACT_ATOMS: atom_id res chain seq x y z
N MET A 1 9.35 -14.40 -43.60
CA MET A 1 8.49 -13.46 -42.84
C MET A 1 9.04 -13.39 -41.43
N VAL A 2 9.66 -12.26 -41.08
CA VAL A 2 10.17 -12.03 -39.72
C VAL A 2 8.98 -11.68 -38.84
N PHE A 3 8.68 -12.51 -37.84
CA PHE A 3 7.67 -12.19 -36.83
C PHE A 3 8.23 -11.09 -35.93
N ASN A 4 7.66 -9.90 -36.06
CA ASN A 4 7.96 -8.75 -35.23
C ASN A 4 7.45 -9.03 -33.81
N ASN A 5 8.35 -9.46 -32.92
CA ASN A 5 8.04 -9.66 -31.51
C ASN A 5 8.00 -8.29 -30.83
N GLN A 6 6.90 -7.56 -31.01
CA GLN A 6 6.60 -6.46 -30.10
C GLN A 6 6.33 -7.09 -28.74
N SER A 7 7.31 -6.96 -27.85
CA SER A 7 7.18 -7.35 -26.46
C SER A 7 5.95 -6.65 -25.90
N ASN A 8 4.87 -7.39 -25.73
CA ASN A 8 3.72 -6.97 -24.96
C ASN A 8 4.12 -7.06 -23.48
N LYS A 9 5.09 -6.22 -23.07
CA LYS A 9 5.41 -5.92 -21.67
C LYS A 9 4.19 -5.18 -21.14
N GLY A 10 3.21 -5.98 -20.72
CA GLY A 10 1.93 -5.66 -20.10
C GLY A 10 1.45 -4.22 -20.27
N ARG A 11 0.34 -4.04 -20.99
CA ARG A 11 -0.56 -2.89 -20.88
C ARG A 11 -0.97 -2.72 -19.41
N MET A 12 -0.11 -2.12 -18.59
CA MET A 12 -0.18 -2.02 -17.13
C MET A 12 -0.45 -0.57 -16.78
N THR A 13 -1.47 -0.34 -15.97
CA THR A 13 -2.00 0.99 -15.61
C THR A 13 -0.92 1.85 -14.93
N SER A 14 -0.26 2.71 -15.71
CA SER A 14 0.39 3.89 -15.17
C SER A 14 -0.68 4.80 -14.56
N LEU A 15 -0.32 5.51 -13.49
CA LEU A 15 -1.20 6.52 -12.92
C LEU A 15 -1.33 7.66 -13.92
N SER A 16 -2.55 7.94 -14.38
CA SER A 16 -2.83 9.14 -15.17
C SER A 16 -2.63 10.39 -14.31
N ALA A 17 -2.50 11.56 -14.95
CA ALA A 17 -2.47 12.84 -14.21
C ALA A 17 -3.69 12.98 -13.29
N LYS A 18 -4.89 12.63 -13.79
CA LYS A 18 -6.12 12.63 -13.01
C LYS A 18 -6.06 11.68 -11.81
N ASP A 19 -5.51 10.46 -11.99
CA ASP A 19 -5.37 9.51 -10.87
C ASP A 19 -4.44 10.12 -9.79
N LYS A 20 -3.31 10.70 -10.20
CA LYS A 20 -2.35 11.33 -9.27
C LYS A 20 -2.97 12.50 -8.50
N ASP A 21 -3.68 13.38 -9.19
CA ASP A 21 -4.34 14.53 -8.57
C ASP A 21 -5.43 14.10 -7.61
N THR A 22 -6.21 13.08 -8.00
CA THR A 22 -7.25 12.49 -7.14
C THR A 22 -6.65 11.90 -5.87
N VAL A 23 -5.55 11.13 -5.99
CA VAL A 23 -4.85 10.57 -4.84
C VAL A 23 -4.30 11.67 -3.93
N LYS A 24 -3.61 12.68 -4.49
CA LYS A 24 -3.07 13.80 -3.71
C LYS A 24 -4.17 14.57 -2.98
N ALA A 25 -5.27 14.89 -3.66
CA ALA A 25 -6.40 15.61 -3.08
C ALA A 25 -7.10 14.82 -1.97
N PHE A 26 -7.33 13.52 -2.17
CA PHE A 26 -7.90 12.67 -1.14
C PHE A 26 -6.94 12.49 0.04
N TRP A 27 -5.66 12.22 -0.22
CA TRP A 27 -4.67 11.98 0.83
C TRP A 27 -4.39 13.21 1.70
N ALA A 28 -4.60 14.42 1.19
CA ALA A 28 -4.57 15.64 2.00
C ALA A 28 -5.57 15.59 3.18
N LYS A 29 -6.70 14.89 3.03
CA LYS A 29 -7.71 14.67 4.09
C LYS A 29 -7.30 13.56 5.08
N VAL A 30 -6.43 12.64 4.62
CA VAL A 30 -5.88 11.53 5.41
C VAL A 30 -4.72 11.99 6.29
N SER A 31 -3.99 13.03 5.87
CA SER A 31 -2.85 13.59 6.58
C SER A 31 -3.18 13.89 8.06
N GLY A 32 -2.35 13.38 8.97
CA GLY A 32 -2.55 13.49 10.42
C GLY A 32 -3.43 12.39 11.04
N LYS A 33 -4.05 11.52 10.23
CA LYS A 33 -4.85 10.36 10.67
C LYS A 33 -4.16 9.02 10.39
N GLU A 34 -2.87 9.01 10.06
CA GLU A 34 -2.13 7.79 9.68
C GLU A 34 -2.19 6.73 10.79
N GLY A 35 -2.20 7.16 12.05
CA GLY A 35 -2.28 6.24 13.19
C GLY A 35 -3.62 5.52 13.27
N GLU A 36 -4.72 6.22 13.00
CA GLU A 36 -6.07 5.65 13.03
C GLU A 36 -6.28 4.69 11.84
N ILE A 37 -5.98 5.17 10.63
CA ILE A 37 -6.10 4.36 9.39
C ILE A 37 -5.18 3.15 9.44
N GLY A 38 -3.95 3.34 9.90
CA GLY A 38 -2.96 2.26 9.99
C GLY A 38 -3.31 1.21 11.03
N ALA A 39 -3.82 1.61 12.19
CA ALA A 39 -4.28 0.68 13.21
C ALA A 39 -5.45 -0.18 12.71
N ASP A 40 -6.43 0.44 12.05
CA ASP A 40 -7.58 -0.26 11.48
C ASP A 40 -7.15 -1.22 10.36
N ALA A 41 -6.39 -0.72 9.38
CA ALA A 41 -5.93 -1.53 8.24
C ALA A 41 -5.09 -2.74 8.68
N LEU A 42 -4.13 -2.54 9.61
CA LEU A 42 -3.28 -3.62 10.08
C LEU A 42 -4.06 -4.63 10.93
N ALA A 43 -4.97 -4.17 11.80
CA ALA A 43 -5.83 -5.06 12.57
C ALA A 43 -6.70 -5.94 11.66
N ARG A 44 -7.33 -5.34 10.63
CA ARG A 44 -8.12 -6.08 9.64
C ARG A 44 -7.29 -7.11 8.90
N MET A 45 -6.08 -6.74 8.46
CA MET A 45 -5.19 -7.67 7.78
C MET A 45 -4.88 -8.89 8.66
N LEU A 46 -4.49 -8.68 9.92
CA LEU A 46 -4.13 -9.76 10.83
C LEU A 46 -5.32 -10.66 11.17
N VAL A 47 -6.54 -10.13 11.23
CA VAL A 47 -7.75 -10.92 11.52
C VAL A 47 -8.24 -11.69 10.29
N VAL A 48 -8.38 -11.01 9.16
CA VAL A 48 -9.00 -11.55 7.94
C VAL A 48 -8.02 -12.42 7.13
N TYR A 49 -6.72 -12.14 7.24
CA TYR A 49 -5.65 -12.84 6.52
C TYR A 49 -4.64 -13.42 7.51
N PRO A 50 -4.98 -14.48 8.26
CA PRO A 50 -4.17 -14.99 9.36
C PRO A 50 -2.77 -15.47 8.93
N GLN A 51 -2.58 -15.84 7.66
CA GLN A 51 -1.26 -16.17 7.10
C GLN A 51 -0.27 -15.01 7.25
N THR A 52 -0.74 -13.77 7.24
CA THR A 52 0.11 -12.57 7.40
C THR A 52 0.71 -12.44 8.80
N LYS A 53 0.14 -13.12 9.81
CA LYS A 53 0.64 -13.08 11.19
C LYS A 53 2.07 -13.62 11.32
N THR A 54 2.51 -14.47 10.39
CA THR A 54 3.87 -15.04 10.43
C THR A 54 4.96 -13.97 10.42
N TYR A 55 4.73 -12.83 9.75
CA TYR A 55 5.69 -11.72 9.68
C TYR A 55 5.77 -10.92 11.00
N PHE A 56 4.83 -11.13 11.90
CA PHE A 56 4.67 -10.41 13.17
C PHE A 56 4.75 -11.33 14.39
N SER A 57 5.25 -12.56 14.23
CA SER A 57 5.35 -13.58 15.29
C SER A 57 6.20 -13.17 16.50
N HIS A 58 7.04 -12.14 16.34
CA HIS A 58 7.84 -11.54 17.41
C HIS A 58 7.02 -10.61 18.34
N TRP A 59 5.77 -10.26 17.98
CA TRP A 59 4.88 -9.50 18.85
C TRP A 59 4.12 -10.44 19.79
N LYS A 60 4.11 -10.08 21.08
CA LYS A 60 3.37 -10.83 22.12
C LYS A 60 1.85 -10.70 22.00
N ASP A 61 1.38 -9.60 21.41
CA ASP A 61 -0.03 -9.29 21.26
C ASP A 61 -0.29 -8.78 19.84
N LEU A 62 -1.13 -9.51 19.11
CA LEU A 62 -1.55 -9.23 17.74
C LEU A 62 -3.03 -8.85 17.68
N SER A 63 -3.68 -8.66 18.83
CA SER A 63 -5.09 -8.31 18.89
C SER A 63 -5.34 -6.92 18.30
N PRO A 64 -6.54 -6.70 17.72
CA PRO A 64 -6.97 -5.37 17.32
C PRO A 64 -6.83 -4.36 18.47
N GLY A 65 -6.23 -3.20 18.21
CA GLY A 65 -6.05 -2.14 19.20
C GLY A 65 -4.85 -2.32 20.14
N SER A 66 -4.12 -3.43 20.05
CA SER A 66 -2.87 -3.61 20.80
C SER A 66 -1.82 -2.54 20.46
N ALA A 67 -0.95 -2.24 21.43
CA ALA A 67 0.12 -1.25 21.24
C ALA A 67 1.04 -1.52 20.03
N PRO A 68 1.56 -2.74 19.78
CA PRO A 68 2.40 -3.01 18.61
C PRO A 68 1.64 -2.82 17.29
N VAL A 69 0.38 -3.27 17.19
CA VAL A 69 -0.45 -3.10 15.99
C VAL A 69 -0.68 -1.62 15.70
N LYS A 70 -1.06 -0.82 16.69
CA LYS A 70 -1.25 0.63 16.50
C LYS A 70 0.03 1.33 16.06
N LYS A 71 1.15 1.02 16.73
CA LYS A 71 2.45 1.64 16.44
C LYS A 71 2.91 1.31 15.02
N HIS A 72 2.87 0.04 14.64
CA HIS A 72 3.35 -0.37 13.33
C HIS A 72 2.38 0.03 12.21
N GLY A 73 1.07 -0.05 12.44
CA GLY A 73 0.06 0.44 11.51
C GLY A 73 0.31 1.90 11.12
N LYS A 74 0.60 2.76 12.12
CA LYS A 74 1.02 4.15 11.88
C LYS A 74 2.26 4.21 10.98
N THR A 75 3.30 3.45 11.30
CA THR A 75 4.55 3.41 10.50
C THR A 75 4.28 3.08 9.04
N VAL A 76 3.46 2.06 8.75
CA VAL A 76 3.20 1.64 7.38
C VAL A 76 2.40 2.71 6.62
N VAL A 77 1.34 3.27 7.22
CA VAL A 77 0.53 4.31 6.55
C VAL A 77 1.30 5.63 6.40
N THR A 78 2.21 5.97 7.32
CA THR A 78 3.16 7.07 7.11
C THR A 78 4.06 6.80 5.89
N GLY A 79 4.53 5.57 5.68
CA GLY A 79 5.24 5.19 4.46
C GLY A 79 4.39 5.36 3.18
N VAL A 80 3.07 5.12 3.26
CA VAL A 80 2.15 5.40 2.15
C VAL A 80 2.02 6.91 1.91
N THR A 81 1.97 7.73 2.96
CA THR A 81 2.00 9.21 2.84
C THR A 81 3.26 9.67 2.11
N GLU A 82 4.43 9.12 2.46
CA GLU A 82 5.67 9.41 1.73
C GLU A 82 5.59 8.97 0.26
N ALA A 83 4.98 7.82 -0.02
CA ALA A 83 4.78 7.34 -1.38
C ALA A 83 3.88 8.27 -2.22
N VAL A 84 2.88 8.92 -1.62
CA VAL A 84 2.08 9.96 -2.29
C VAL A 84 2.97 11.15 -2.70
N GLY A 85 3.94 11.53 -1.87
CA GLY A 85 4.94 12.55 -2.20
C GLY A 85 5.90 12.15 -3.34
N LYS A 86 6.01 10.85 -3.62
CA LYS A 86 6.88 10.28 -4.66
C LYS A 86 6.08 9.68 -5.82
N ILE A 87 4.81 10.03 -5.95
CA ILE A 87 3.86 9.40 -6.88
C ILE A 87 4.23 9.53 -8.37
N ASP A 88 5.13 10.45 -8.71
CA ASP A 88 5.64 10.63 -10.06
C ASP A 88 6.72 9.60 -10.43
N ASP A 89 7.47 9.08 -9.45
CA ASP A 89 8.44 8.00 -9.61
C ASP A 89 8.50 7.12 -8.36
N LEU A 90 7.54 6.20 -8.25
CA LEU A 90 7.45 5.27 -7.13
C LEU A 90 8.56 4.22 -7.11
N THR A 91 9.11 3.86 -8.27
CA THR A 91 10.17 2.85 -8.36
C THR A 91 11.46 3.39 -7.74
N ALA A 92 11.91 4.57 -8.16
CA ALA A 92 13.07 5.21 -7.54
C ALA A 92 12.76 5.62 -6.08
N GLY A 93 11.57 6.18 -5.86
CA GLY A 93 11.18 6.72 -4.57
C GLY A 93 11.06 5.70 -3.42
N LEU A 94 10.75 4.45 -3.75
CA LEU A 94 10.58 3.35 -2.80
C LEU A 94 11.75 2.37 -2.77
N LEU A 95 12.85 2.67 -3.47
CA LEU A 95 13.98 1.76 -3.63
C LEU A 95 14.50 1.21 -2.28
N ASN A 96 14.80 2.07 -1.31
CA ASN A 96 15.30 1.65 0.00
C ASN A 96 14.28 0.79 0.77
N LEU A 97 12.98 1.07 0.63
CA LEU A 97 11.93 0.25 1.23
C LEU A 97 11.78 -1.09 0.52
N SER A 98 11.97 -1.13 -0.80
CA SER A 98 12.02 -2.37 -1.60
C SER A 98 13.13 -3.29 -1.10
N GLU A 99 14.35 -2.75 -0.92
CA GLU A 99 15.50 -3.51 -0.40
C GLU A 99 15.27 -4.01 1.02
N LEU A 100 14.72 -3.15 1.89
CA LEU A 100 14.35 -3.54 3.26
C LEU A 100 13.38 -4.72 3.27
N HIS A 101 12.31 -4.65 2.47
CA HIS A 101 11.30 -5.70 2.44
C HIS A 101 11.81 -6.98 1.77
N ALA A 102 12.64 -6.87 0.74
CA ALA A 102 13.19 -8.01 0.01
C ALA A 102 14.25 -8.76 0.82
N PHE A 103 15.25 -8.06 1.35
CA PHE A 103 16.45 -8.70 1.89
C PHE A 103 16.42 -8.89 3.40
N THR A 104 15.79 -7.98 4.13
CA THR A 104 15.75 -8.01 5.60
C THR A 104 14.45 -8.61 6.11
N LEU A 105 13.31 -8.03 5.73
CA LEU A 105 12.00 -8.47 6.24
C LEU A 105 11.48 -9.72 5.51
N LYS A 106 11.95 -9.96 4.28
CA LYS A 106 11.61 -11.11 3.43
C LYS A 106 10.08 -11.35 3.34
N VAL A 107 9.32 -10.26 3.21
CA VAL A 107 7.87 -10.33 3.06
C VAL A 107 7.54 -10.84 1.68
N ASP A 108 6.68 -11.86 1.51
CA ASP A 108 6.28 -12.28 0.17
C ASP A 108 5.50 -11.15 -0.52
N PRO A 109 5.88 -10.72 -1.74
CA PRO A 109 5.22 -9.64 -2.48
C PRO A 109 3.70 -9.76 -2.61
N ALA A 110 3.15 -10.99 -2.58
CA ALA A 110 1.72 -11.23 -2.60
C ALA A 110 0.98 -10.53 -1.44
N ASN A 111 1.64 -10.35 -0.29
CA ASN A 111 1.04 -9.74 0.89
C ASN A 111 0.89 -8.21 0.78
N PHE A 112 1.62 -7.53 -0.11
CA PHE A 112 1.47 -6.09 -0.28
C PHE A 112 0.08 -5.71 -0.79
N LYS A 113 -0.48 -6.52 -1.71
CA LYS A 113 -1.84 -6.31 -2.21
C LYS A 113 -2.90 -6.58 -1.15
N ILE A 114 -2.64 -7.53 -0.25
CA ILE A 114 -3.52 -7.80 0.90
C ILE A 114 -3.57 -6.55 1.80
N PHE A 115 -2.42 -6.00 2.18
CA PHE A 115 -2.39 -4.80 2.99
C PHE A 115 -3.03 -3.60 2.27
N ALA A 116 -2.74 -3.40 0.98
CA ALA A 116 -3.35 -2.35 0.15
C ALA A 116 -4.89 -2.39 0.20
N HIS A 117 -5.49 -3.58 0.07
CA HIS A 117 -6.94 -3.75 0.17
C HIS A 117 -7.47 -3.32 1.56
N ASN A 118 -6.80 -3.71 2.64
CA ASN A 118 -7.22 -3.32 4.00
C ASN A 118 -7.08 -1.82 4.25
N VAL A 119 -6.11 -1.15 3.63
CA VAL A 119 -6.00 0.32 3.64
C VAL A 119 -7.19 0.95 2.90
N ILE A 120 -7.58 0.44 1.73
CA ILE A 120 -8.75 0.92 1.00
C ILE A 120 -10.02 0.82 1.85
N VAL A 121 -10.23 -0.32 2.52
CA VAL A 121 -11.39 -0.53 3.41
C VAL A 121 -11.37 0.47 4.57
N ALA A 122 -10.23 0.67 5.23
CA ALA A 122 -10.09 1.63 6.32
C ALA A 122 -10.38 3.06 5.84
N LEU A 123 -9.88 3.46 4.67
CA LEU A 123 -10.15 4.78 4.09
C LEU A 123 -11.63 4.97 3.75
N ALA A 124 -12.28 3.97 3.17
CA ALA A 124 -13.71 4.04 2.83
C ALA A 124 -14.60 4.22 4.08
N ILE A 125 -14.26 3.54 5.18
CA ILE A 125 -15.00 3.64 6.45
C ILE A 125 -14.79 4.99 7.13
N ASN A 126 -13.57 5.52 7.10
CA ASN A 126 -13.22 6.76 7.80
C ASN A 126 -13.56 8.04 7.01
N PHE A 127 -13.74 7.93 5.70
CA PHE A 127 -14.03 9.06 4.80
C PHE A 127 -15.20 8.76 3.84
N PRO A 128 -16.37 8.29 4.33
CA PRO A 128 -17.42 7.75 3.46
C PRO A 128 -17.99 8.79 2.48
N ALA A 129 -18.04 10.07 2.86
CA ALA A 129 -18.51 11.14 1.98
C ALA A 129 -17.49 11.51 0.88
N ASP A 130 -16.20 11.29 1.14
CA ASP A 130 -15.12 11.65 0.22
C ASP A 130 -14.63 10.45 -0.61
N PHE A 131 -15.00 9.23 -0.21
CA PHE A 131 -14.57 7.99 -0.85
C PHE A 131 -15.47 7.64 -2.05
N THR A 132 -15.41 8.47 -3.10
CA THR A 132 -16.19 8.26 -4.33
C THR A 132 -15.64 7.09 -5.15
N PRO A 133 -16.39 6.58 -6.15
CA PRO A 133 -15.89 5.55 -7.07
C PRO A 133 -14.60 5.96 -7.79
N GLU A 134 -14.45 7.23 -8.17
CA GLU A 134 -13.23 7.76 -8.79
C GLU A 134 -12.04 7.74 -7.83
N VAL A 135 -12.25 8.15 -6.58
CA VAL A 135 -11.24 8.07 -5.52
C VAL A 135 -10.83 6.63 -5.28
N HIS A 136 -11.79 5.72 -5.20
CA HIS A 136 -11.51 4.29 -5.02
C HIS A 136 -10.61 3.75 -6.14
N VAL A 137 -10.97 3.98 -7.41
CA VAL A 137 -10.17 3.52 -8.55
C VAL A 137 -8.76 4.14 -8.55
N ALA A 138 -8.64 5.43 -8.24
CA ALA A 138 -7.34 6.10 -8.20
C ALA A 138 -6.44 5.54 -7.08
N LEU A 139 -7.00 5.31 -5.88
CA LEU A 139 -6.29 4.72 -4.75
C LEU A 139 -5.90 3.26 -5.00
N ASP A 140 -6.77 2.45 -5.61
CA ASP A 140 -6.47 1.06 -5.96
C ASP A 140 -5.30 0.96 -6.95
N LYS A 141 -5.32 1.79 -8.01
CA LYS A 141 -4.19 1.89 -8.94
C LYS A 141 -2.92 2.36 -8.24
N PHE A 142 -3.02 3.36 -7.36
CA PHE A 142 -1.87 3.91 -6.65
C PHE A 142 -1.25 2.90 -5.71
N LEU A 143 -2.03 2.24 -4.85
CA LEU A 143 -1.55 1.23 -3.93
C LEU A 143 -1.03 -0.01 -4.67
N SER A 144 -1.62 -0.36 -5.82
CA SER A 144 -1.06 -1.37 -6.72
C SER A 144 0.30 -0.96 -7.30
N ALA A 145 0.50 0.32 -7.60
CA ALA A 145 1.81 0.85 -8.02
C ALA A 145 2.83 0.87 -6.88
N VAL A 146 2.41 1.22 -5.65
CA VAL A 146 3.24 1.14 -4.44
C VAL A 146 3.68 -0.30 -4.19
N ALA A 147 2.74 -1.26 -4.24
CA ALA A 147 3.06 -2.69 -4.08
C ALA A 147 4.09 -3.17 -5.12
N ARG A 148 3.97 -2.71 -6.37
CA ARG A 148 4.97 -2.99 -7.41
C ARG A 148 6.33 -2.36 -7.10
N GLY A 149 6.38 -1.09 -6.70
CA GLY A 149 7.64 -0.43 -6.31
C GLY A 149 8.34 -1.13 -5.14
N LEU A 150 7.57 -1.56 -4.13
CA LEU A 150 8.08 -2.36 -3.02
C LEU A 150 8.57 -3.75 -3.46
N SER A 151 8.11 -4.26 -4.60
CA SER A 151 8.50 -5.57 -5.13
C SER A 151 9.70 -5.53 -6.08
N GLU A 152 10.21 -4.34 -6.43
CA GLU A 152 11.23 -4.17 -7.47
C GLU A 152 12.53 -4.95 -7.20
N ARG A 153 12.95 -5.07 -5.94
CA ARG A 153 14.23 -5.70 -5.55
C ARG A 153 14.15 -7.17 -5.16
N TYR A 154 13.04 -7.83 -5.48
CA TYR A 154 12.83 -9.24 -5.14
C TYR A 154 13.46 -10.24 -6.10
N ARG A 155 14.01 -9.79 -7.24
CA ARG A 155 14.62 -10.62 -8.28
C ARG A 155 15.82 -9.93 -8.92
#